data_AF-A0ABD2ML51-F1
#
_entry.id   AF-A0ABD2ML51-F1
#
_cell.length_a   1.000
_cell.length_b   1.000
_cell.length_c   1.000
_cell.angle_alpha   90.00
_cell.angle_beta   90.00
_cell.angle_gamma   90.00
#
_symmetry.space_group_name_H-M   'P 1'
#
loop_
_entity.id
_entity.type
_entity.pdbx_description
1 polymer ?
#
loop_
_entity_poly.entity_id
_entity_poly.type
_entity_poly.pdbx_seq_one_letter_code
_entity_poly.pdbx_strand_id
1 'polypeptide(L)'
;MQDDILCIIPSSGTTGKRKLIKIESYCIQQNVDSLNKVFNLNEKDVIYFGSPLTFDPSLVELLLALKVGASLIVVPEKSKLNHETLYRTLFPKTSEYPGPTFLQIVPSLFTRWSEKQKKYILNESKLKILAFGGEPFPLDILQFPRSLKLYNLYGITEVSCWATIHEIKGDKVFLGYPLEETFLKIYDKEKVIEEGIGELYIGSNTRFCYVDKENQKVAWRPTGDLVNKTVDGIKYLGRKNSWVKRFGNRICLNQIKNKIYENIKLSSEVIWFETVSKLLLFILIPSIYQEDRMRVLDKIRLTLLRVLSKEEFPDFFDIISTFPVTCNGKIDKNTLIEIYKQNETTLTNTRACDVFSSFLADILVIEIKQKRRRIEEIEENISEEIEIVWKYNLLGCVDASPLLFEENGNLFVAVGSFSGYFGVFNALSGEPIFMKQFPDSIGNKAIVCPSLNFLYFGCFDGNLYCINLDKKIIEWTYHTDNSIKCKPSFCEGKEALVFGSYDKNLHCISSKSGGVIWRTNIRESIVASPILHHSSNQILVTTLVGSCISVSEKTGAINWCIKLKIQYLEHRVYLMKMN
;
A
#
# COMPACT_ATOMS: atom_id res chain seq x y z
N MET A 1 -7.71 -51.74 19.67
CA MET A 1 -8.14 -50.78 20.70
C MET A 1 -8.73 -49.59 19.96
N GLN A 2 -9.94 -49.18 20.33
CA GLN A 2 -10.57 -48.00 19.76
C GLN A 2 -9.90 -46.83 20.46
N ASP A 3 -9.06 -46.07 19.75
CA ASP A 3 -8.31 -44.97 20.36
C ASP A 3 -9.29 -43.87 20.80
N ASP A 4 -9.24 -43.50 22.07
CA ASP A 4 -10.10 -42.46 22.63
C ASP A 4 -9.76 -41.10 21.99
N ILE A 5 -10.81 -40.35 21.66
CA ILE A 5 -10.71 -38.96 21.20
C ILE A 5 -10.10 -38.14 22.33
N LEU A 6 -8.92 -37.57 22.10
CA LEU A 6 -8.20 -36.73 23.07
C LEU A 6 -8.88 -35.37 23.21
N CYS A 7 -9.20 -34.73 22.08
CA CYS A 7 -9.81 -33.42 22.06
C CYS A 7 -10.56 -33.14 20.76
N ILE A 8 -11.36 -32.07 20.78
CA ILE A 8 -12.07 -31.55 19.61
C ILE A 8 -11.66 -30.10 19.41
N ILE A 9 -11.03 -29.82 18.27
CA ILE A 9 -10.56 -28.48 17.92
C ILE A 9 -11.44 -27.90 16.80
N PRO A 10 -12.04 -26.70 16.99
CA PRO A 10 -12.75 -26.03 15.94
C PRO A 10 -11.78 -25.37 14.95
N SER A 11 -11.92 -25.66 13.65
CA SER A 11 -11.17 -24.97 12.59
C SER A 11 -12.05 -24.00 11.82
N SER A 12 -11.49 -22.86 11.42
CA SER A 12 -12.12 -21.95 10.46
C SER A 12 -12.04 -22.59 9.08
N GLY A 13 -13.11 -23.27 8.67
CA GLY A 13 -13.19 -23.88 7.35
C GLY A 13 -12.94 -22.83 6.25
N THR A 14 -12.31 -23.25 5.16
CA THR A 14 -12.09 -22.44 3.95
C THR A 14 -13.38 -21.93 3.30
N THR A 15 -14.53 -22.46 3.72
CA THR A 15 -15.90 -22.12 3.27
C THR A 15 -16.67 -21.23 4.27
N GLY A 16 -16.04 -20.81 5.37
CA GLY A 16 -16.68 -19.96 6.40
C GLY A 16 -17.49 -20.70 7.47
N LYS A 17 -17.89 -21.97 7.24
CA LYS A 17 -18.44 -22.83 8.29
C LYS A 17 -17.31 -23.42 9.14
N ARG A 18 -17.43 -23.32 10.47
CA ARG A 18 -16.48 -23.96 11.40
C ARG A 18 -16.59 -25.48 11.27
N LYS A 19 -15.45 -26.15 11.14
CA LYS A 19 -15.37 -27.62 11.19
C LYS A 19 -14.95 -28.04 12.59
N LEU A 20 -15.49 -29.14 13.10
CA LEU A 20 -15.05 -29.76 14.35
C LEU A 20 -14.10 -30.90 14.04
N ILE A 21 -12.85 -30.78 14.47
CA ILE A 21 -11.83 -31.78 14.20
C ILE A 21 -11.59 -32.59 15.47
N LYS A 22 -11.93 -33.87 15.43
CA LYS A 22 -11.75 -34.82 16.54
C LYS A 22 -10.38 -35.47 16.40
N ILE A 23 -9.51 -35.24 17.37
CA ILE A 23 -8.12 -35.72 17.36
C ILE A 23 -8.03 -36.92 18.29
N GLU A 24 -7.65 -38.09 17.76
CA GLU A 24 -7.35 -39.29 18.56
C GLU A 24 -5.98 -39.13 19.25
N SER A 25 -5.82 -39.72 20.44
CA SER A 25 -4.57 -39.63 21.22
C SER A 25 -3.36 -40.16 20.45
N TYR A 26 -3.51 -41.28 19.75
CA TYR A 26 -2.46 -41.89 18.95
C TYR A 26 -2.00 -40.99 17.79
N CYS A 27 -2.91 -40.26 17.14
CA CYS A 27 -2.59 -39.38 16.01
C CYS A 27 -1.58 -38.29 16.41
N ILE A 28 -1.84 -37.61 17.52
CA ILE A 28 -0.97 -36.53 18.00
C ILE A 28 0.31 -37.06 18.63
N GLN A 29 0.28 -38.24 19.23
CA GLN A 29 1.47 -38.89 19.77
C GLN A 29 2.51 -39.16 18.68
N GLN A 30 2.11 -39.68 17.50
CA GLN A 30 3.03 -39.88 16.38
C GLN A 30 3.66 -38.58 15.89
N ASN A 31 2.90 -37.47 15.93
CA ASN A 31 3.43 -36.15 15.59
C ASN A 31 4.51 -35.70 16.57
N VAL A 32 4.22 -35.78 17.88
CA VAL A 32 5.13 -35.40 18.96
C VAL A 32 6.40 -36.25 18.92
N ASP A 33 6.28 -37.56 18.67
CA ASP A 33 7.40 -38.49 18.59
C ASP A 33 8.32 -38.16 17.40
N SER A 34 7.73 -37.89 16.24
CA SER A 34 8.47 -37.47 15.03
C SER A 34 9.21 -36.15 15.25
N LEU A 35 8.55 -35.17 15.86
CA LEU A 35 9.15 -33.87 16.15
C LEU A 35 10.29 -33.99 17.15
N ASN A 36 10.14 -34.79 18.21
CA ASN A 36 11.19 -34.95 19.19
C ASN A 36 12.42 -35.68 18.63
N LYS A 37 12.26 -36.61 17.68
CA LYS A 37 13.41 -37.20 16.96
C LYS A 37 14.26 -36.15 16.23
N VAL A 38 13.63 -35.09 15.72
CA VAL A 38 14.32 -33.99 15.01
C VAL A 38 14.86 -32.94 15.98
N PHE A 39 14.05 -32.51 16.94
CA PHE A 39 14.44 -31.47 17.90
C PHE A 39 15.40 -31.96 18.98
N ASN A 40 15.33 -33.26 19.33
CA ASN A 40 16.14 -33.90 20.34
C ASN A 40 16.08 -33.17 21.70
N LEU A 41 14.86 -32.87 22.16
CA LEU A 41 14.62 -32.22 23.45
C LEU A 41 14.80 -33.22 24.60
N ASN A 42 15.17 -32.72 25.77
CA ASN A 42 15.38 -33.49 27.01
C ASN A 42 14.87 -32.73 28.24
N GLU A 43 15.05 -33.31 29.43
CA GLU A 43 14.55 -32.77 30.70
C GLU A 43 15.11 -31.41 31.09
N LYS A 44 16.24 -31.00 30.49
CA LYS A 44 16.88 -29.69 30.74
C LYS A 44 16.33 -28.59 29.84
N ASP A 45 15.45 -28.93 28.90
CA ASP A 45 14.86 -27.95 28.00
C ASP A 45 13.66 -27.26 28.63
N VAL A 46 13.43 -26.02 28.17
CA VAL A 46 12.36 -25.16 28.64
C VAL A 46 11.54 -24.72 27.42
N ILE A 47 10.29 -25.18 27.36
CA ILE A 47 9.37 -24.98 26.24
C ILE A 47 8.42 -23.83 26.56
N TYR A 48 8.28 -22.88 25.65
CA TYR A 48 7.23 -21.87 25.75
C TYR A 48 5.85 -22.47 25.43
N PHE A 49 4.92 -22.39 26.38
CA PHE A 49 3.51 -22.74 26.18
C PHE A 49 2.70 -21.52 25.75
N GLY A 50 2.82 -21.20 24.47
CA GLY A 50 2.33 -19.97 23.87
C GLY A 50 0.98 -20.11 23.18
N SER A 51 0.76 -21.24 22.52
CA SER A 51 -0.38 -21.45 21.65
C SER A 51 -1.70 -21.49 22.45
N PRO A 52 -2.77 -20.85 21.97
CA PRO A 52 -4.09 -21.00 22.59
C PRO A 52 -4.52 -22.47 22.61
N LEU A 53 -5.20 -22.91 23.68
CA LEU A 53 -5.73 -24.28 23.80
C LEU A 53 -6.76 -24.63 22.71
N THR A 54 -7.31 -23.62 22.04
CA THR A 54 -8.21 -23.77 20.89
C THR A 54 -7.45 -24.02 19.58
N PHE A 55 -6.13 -24.15 19.61
CA PHE A 55 -5.27 -24.39 18.46
C PHE A 55 -4.35 -25.60 18.68
N ASP A 56 -4.24 -26.45 17.68
CA ASP A 56 -3.55 -27.74 17.77
C ASP A 56 -2.05 -27.70 18.13
N PRO A 57 -1.26 -26.65 17.81
CA PRO A 57 0.13 -26.60 18.24
C PRO A 57 0.31 -26.49 19.76
N SER A 58 -0.74 -26.12 20.52
CA SER A 58 -0.69 -26.18 21.99
C SER A 58 -0.54 -27.62 22.49
N LEU A 59 -1.14 -28.59 21.78
CA LEU A 59 -0.99 -30.01 22.12
C LEU A 59 0.46 -30.45 21.92
N VAL A 60 1.10 -29.98 20.84
CA VAL A 60 2.51 -30.26 20.56
C VAL A 60 3.41 -29.71 21.67
N GLU A 61 3.23 -28.44 22.05
CA GLU A 61 4.01 -27.80 23.14
C GLU A 61 3.87 -28.57 24.46
N LEU A 62 2.63 -28.89 24.85
CA LEU A 62 2.34 -29.59 26.10
C LEU A 62 2.87 -31.03 26.10
N LEU A 63 2.58 -31.80 25.04
CA LEU A 63 2.93 -33.22 24.98
C LEU A 63 4.43 -33.43 24.75
N LEU A 64 5.13 -32.55 24.03
CA LEU A 64 6.58 -32.59 23.94
C LEU A 64 7.21 -32.45 25.33
N ALA A 65 6.74 -31.48 26.12
CA ALA A 65 7.28 -31.26 27.47
C ALA A 65 7.06 -32.47 28.38
N LEU A 66 5.83 -32.99 28.41
CA LEU A 66 5.47 -34.16 29.20
C LEU A 66 6.25 -35.42 28.76
N LYS A 67 6.50 -35.58 27.46
CA LYS A 67 7.23 -36.74 26.92
C LYS A 67 8.69 -36.77 27.37
N VAL A 68 9.36 -35.63 27.40
CA VAL A 68 10.81 -35.54 27.67
C VAL A 68 11.14 -35.09 29.09
N GLY A 69 10.15 -34.75 29.91
CA GLY A 69 10.34 -34.19 31.24
C GLY A 69 10.83 -32.74 31.24
N ALA A 70 10.61 -31.99 30.15
CA ALA A 70 10.99 -30.59 30.05
C ALA A 70 10.04 -29.68 30.83
N SER A 71 10.52 -28.48 31.17
CA SER A 71 9.71 -27.47 31.88
C SER A 71 8.90 -26.62 30.90
N LEU A 72 7.69 -26.21 31.31
CA LEU A 72 6.82 -25.33 30.54
C LEU A 72 6.80 -23.91 31.09
N ILE A 73 6.98 -22.92 30.23
CA ILE A 73 6.77 -21.51 30.54
C ILE A 73 5.35 -21.15 30.15
N VAL A 74 4.51 -20.90 31.14
CA VAL A 74 3.14 -20.44 30.94
C VAL A 74 3.06 -18.95 31.23
N VAL A 75 2.65 -18.17 30.21
CA VAL A 75 2.52 -16.72 30.31
C VAL A 75 1.05 -16.34 30.45
N PRO A 76 0.67 -15.44 31.39
CA PRO A 76 -0.71 -14.98 31.52
C PRO A 76 -1.23 -14.37 30.22
N GLU A 77 -2.49 -14.62 29.90
CA GLU A 77 -3.10 -14.22 28.61
C GLU A 77 -2.99 -12.71 28.33
N LYS A 78 -3.16 -11.87 29.36
CA LYS A 78 -2.96 -10.40 29.26
C LYS A 78 -1.56 -10.02 28.77
N SER A 79 -0.56 -10.80 29.14
CA SER A 79 0.84 -10.57 28.73
C SER A 79 1.10 -11.06 27.30
N LYS A 80 0.34 -12.03 26.78
CA LYS A 80 0.42 -12.49 25.38
C LYS A 80 -0.06 -11.44 24.38
N LEU A 81 -1.01 -10.57 24.79
CA LEU A 81 -1.59 -9.53 23.93
C LEU A 81 -0.66 -8.33 23.69
N ASN A 82 0.32 -8.10 24.58
CA ASN A 82 1.31 -7.04 24.45
C ASN A 82 2.67 -7.64 24.08
N HIS A 83 3.17 -7.34 22.87
CA HIS A 83 4.42 -7.92 22.36
C HIS A 83 5.64 -7.60 23.24
N GLU A 84 5.66 -6.43 23.90
CA GLU A 84 6.78 -5.97 24.71
C GLU A 84 6.76 -6.64 26.07
N THR A 85 5.58 -6.77 26.66
CA THR A 85 5.40 -7.56 27.88
C THR A 85 5.79 -9.02 27.64
N LEU A 86 5.29 -9.62 26.56
CA LEU A 86 5.64 -10.99 26.19
C LEU A 86 7.15 -11.17 26.01
N TYR A 87 7.81 -10.26 25.29
CA TYR A 87 9.26 -10.29 25.11
C TYR A 87 9.99 -10.29 26.45
N ARG A 88 9.65 -9.36 27.34
CA ARG A 88 10.30 -9.23 28.65
C ARG A 88 10.05 -10.43 29.56
N THR A 89 8.88 -11.07 29.45
CA THR A 89 8.57 -12.29 30.20
C THR A 89 9.34 -13.50 29.70
N LEU A 90 9.50 -13.65 28.38
CA LEU A 90 10.22 -14.79 27.80
C LEU A 90 11.74 -14.62 27.88
N PHE A 91 12.24 -13.39 27.74
CA PHE A 91 13.66 -13.09 27.66
C PHE A 91 14.05 -12.01 28.70
N PRO A 92 13.88 -12.27 30.01
CA PRO A 92 14.30 -11.33 31.03
C PRO A 92 15.84 -11.31 31.11
N LYS A 93 16.38 -10.19 31.61
CA LYS A 93 17.82 -9.99 31.78
C LYS A 93 18.37 -10.57 33.09
N THR A 94 17.58 -11.31 33.85
CA THR A 94 17.96 -11.83 35.17
C THR A 94 18.65 -13.18 35.05
N SER A 95 19.62 -13.46 35.93
CA SER A 95 20.35 -14.73 35.94
C SER A 95 19.53 -15.90 36.49
N GLU A 96 18.47 -15.62 37.23
CA GLU A 96 17.60 -16.64 37.86
C GLU A 96 16.75 -17.41 36.85
N TYR A 97 16.42 -16.79 35.73
CA TYR A 97 15.58 -17.40 34.70
C TYR A 97 16.14 -17.12 33.30
N PRO A 98 16.74 -18.14 32.64
CA PRO A 98 17.42 -17.96 31.36
C PRO A 98 16.49 -17.84 30.13
N GLY A 99 15.17 -17.98 30.31
CA GLY A 99 14.20 -18.01 29.21
C GLY A 99 14.01 -19.39 28.56
N PRO A 100 13.23 -19.49 27.47
CA PRO A 100 12.98 -20.74 26.77
C PRO A 100 14.22 -21.23 26.00
N THR A 101 14.40 -22.56 25.95
CA THR A 101 15.36 -23.21 25.04
C THR A 101 14.70 -23.71 23.75
N PHE A 102 13.38 -23.88 23.75
CA PHE A 102 12.56 -24.19 22.57
C PHE A 102 11.39 -23.20 22.47
N LEU A 103 11.24 -22.58 21.29
CA LEU A 103 10.19 -21.63 20.99
C LEU A 103 9.51 -22.00 19.68
N GLN A 104 8.25 -22.43 19.78
CA GLN A 104 7.34 -22.51 18.65
C GLN A 104 6.49 -21.22 18.63
N ILE A 105 6.43 -20.54 17.49
CA ILE A 105 5.72 -19.27 17.39
C ILE A 105 5.21 -19.02 15.97
N VAL A 106 4.08 -18.33 15.85
CA VAL A 106 3.59 -17.86 14.54
C VAL A 106 4.44 -16.68 14.05
N PRO A 107 4.81 -16.62 12.76
CA PRO A 107 5.58 -15.52 12.17
C PRO A 107 5.08 -14.12 12.56
N SER A 108 3.77 -13.87 12.45
CA SER A 108 3.15 -12.58 12.74
C SER A 108 3.29 -12.09 14.18
N LEU A 109 3.54 -12.97 15.15
CA LEU A 109 3.82 -12.61 16.53
C LEU A 109 5.30 -12.25 16.71
N PHE A 110 6.19 -13.02 16.09
CA PHE A 110 7.63 -12.79 16.15
C PHE A 110 8.05 -11.50 15.44
N THR A 111 7.45 -11.20 14.28
CA THR A 111 7.78 -9.99 13.48
C THR A 111 7.40 -8.68 14.16
N ARG A 112 6.61 -8.73 15.24
CA ARG A 112 6.26 -7.54 16.06
C ARG A 112 7.39 -7.08 16.96
N TRP A 113 8.35 -7.95 17.26
CA TRP A 113 9.51 -7.56 18.04
C TRP A 113 10.46 -6.70 17.21
N SER A 114 11.07 -5.72 17.87
CA SER A 114 12.04 -4.83 17.24
C SER A 114 13.27 -5.58 16.74
N GLU A 115 13.97 -5.00 15.78
CA GLU A 115 15.21 -5.55 15.21
C GLU A 115 16.24 -5.92 16.29
N LYS A 116 16.37 -5.10 17.33
CA LYS A 116 17.25 -5.36 18.48
C LYS A 116 16.82 -6.61 19.26
N GLN A 117 15.53 -6.80 19.45
CA GLN A 117 14.96 -7.96 20.14
C GLN A 117 15.13 -9.23 19.30
N LYS A 118 14.84 -9.18 17.99
CA LYS A 118 15.06 -10.29 17.06
C LYS A 118 16.53 -10.74 17.08
N LYS A 119 17.47 -9.79 16.98
CA LYS A 119 18.91 -10.09 17.03
C LYS A 119 19.32 -10.78 18.34
N TYR A 120 18.82 -10.28 19.47
CA TYR A 120 19.07 -10.92 20.77
C TYR A 120 18.55 -12.36 20.80
N ILE A 121 17.31 -12.59 20.37
CA ILE A 121 16.70 -13.93 20.38
C ILE A 121 17.49 -14.90 19.49
N LEU A 122 17.83 -14.48 18.27
CA LEU A 122 18.46 -15.34 17.27
C LEU A 122 19.91 -15.71 17.59
N ASN A 123 20.64 -14.86 18.33
CA ASN A 123 22.09 -15.01 18.49
C ASN A 123 22.60 -14.99 19.94
N GLU A 124 21.95 -14.27 20.84
CA GLU A 124 22.46 -13.98 22.19
C GLU A 124 21.67 -14.65 23.33
N SER A 125 20.44 -15.08 23.04
CA SER A 125 19.58 -15.75 24.02
C SER A 125 19.98 -17.22 24.28
N LYS A 126 19.34 -17.86 25.25
CA LYS A 126 19.51 -19.30 25.52
C LYS A 126 18.67 -20.20 24.61
N LEU A 127 17.95 -19.61 23.67
CA LEU A 127 17.11 -20.33 22.73
C LEU A 127 17.98 -21.20 21.82
N LYS A 128 17.71 -22.51 21.80
CA LYS A 128 18.40 -23.49 20.94
C LYS A 128 17.65 -23.77 19.66
N ILE A 129 16.31 -23.73 19.73
CA ILE A 129 15.43 -24.06 18.61
C ILE A 129 14.33 -23.01 18.51
N LEU A 130 14.21 -22.42 17.31
CA LEU A 130 13.10 -21.54 16.92
C LEU A 130 12.35 -22.20 15.77
N ALA A 131 11.07 -22.51 15.99
CA ALA A 131 10.22 -23.14 15.00
C ALA A 131 9.04 -22.22 14.63
N PHE A 132 8.93 -21.89 13.35
CA PHE A 132 7.82 -21.14 12.79
C PHE A 132 6.80 -22.07 12.18
N GLY A 133 5.51 -21.80 12.40
CA GLY A 133 4.45 -22.57 11.77
C GLY A 133 3.13 -21.83 11.71
N GLY A 134 2.22 -22.32 10.85
CA GLY A 134 0.85 -21.80 10.71
C GLY A 134 0.70 -20.58 9.79
N GLU A 135 1.80 -19.94 9.40
CA GLU A 135 1.84 -18.83 8.43
C GLU A 135 3.09 -18.95 7.54
N PRO A 136 3.18 -18.21 6.41
CA PRO A 136 4.38 -18.15 5.61
C PRO A 136 5.60 -17.69 6.43
N PHE A 137 6.73 -18.34 6.20
CA PHE A 137 7.97 -18.06 6.91
C PHE A 137 8.46 -16.62 6.70
N PRO A 138 8.93 -15.92 7.75
CA PRO A 138 9.39 -14.53 7.66
C PRO A 138 10.82 -14.47 7.11
N LEU A 139 11.00 -14.10 5.83
CA LEU A 139 12.32 -14.11 5.17
C LEU A 139 13.29 -13.05 5.72
N ASP A 140 12.78 -11.96 6.31
CA ASP A 140 13.59 -10.88 6.88
C ASP A 140 14.53 -11.36 7.99
N ILE A 141 14.19 -12.45 8.68
CA ILE A 141 15.02 -12.95 9.78
C ILE A 141 16.31 -13.64 9.31
N LEU A 142 16.37 -14.04 8.04
CA LEU A 142 17.53 -14.78 7.50
C LEU A 142 18.77 -13.90 7.38
N GLN A 143 18.60 -12.58 7.38
CA GLN A 143 19.69 -11.61 7.32
C GLN A 143 20.48 -11.49 8.66
N PHE A 144 19.93 -11.99 9.77
CA PHE A 144 20.59 -11.89 11.07
C PHE A 144 21.52 -13.07 11.34
N PRO A 145 22.66 -12.85 12.02
CA PRO A 145 23.46 -13.94 12.55
C PRO A 145 22.62 -14.75 13.54
N ARG A 146 22.77 -16.08 13.51
CA ARG A 146 22.00 -17.00 14.35
C ARG A 146 22.88 -18.12 14.90
N SER A 147 22.74 -18.39 16.19
CA SER A 147 23.42 -19.48 16.92
C SER A 147 22.48 -20.67 17.20
N LEU A 148 21.19 -20.51 16.89
CA LEU A 148 20.14 -21.51 17.09
C LEU A 148 19.77 -22.26 15.81
N LYS A 149 19.06 -23.39 15.96
CA LYS A 149 18.43 -24.09 14.83
C LYS A 149 17.07 -23.49 14.51
N LEU A 150 16.85 -23.21 13.23
CA LEU A 150 15.66 -22.55 12.73
C LEU A 150 14.85 -23.51 11.89
N TYR A 151 13.55 -23.65 12.18
CA TYR A 151 12.67 -24.58 11.48
C TYR A 151 11.44 -23.89 10.90
N ASN A 152 11.05 -24.31 9.70
CA ASN A 152 9.74 -24.04 9.13
C ASN A 152 8.87 -25.31 9.26
N LEU A 153 7.73 -25.19 9.92
CA LEU A 153 6.74 -26.24 10.14
C LEU A 153 5.49 -25.94 9.31
N TYR A 154 4.97 -26.96 8.64
CA TYR A 154 3.75 -26.85 7.87
C TYR A 154 2.84 -28.03 8.12
N GLY A 155 1.53 -27.79 8.19
CA GLY A 155 0.53 -28.82 8.37
C GLY A 155 -0.88 -28.25 8.53
N ILE A 156 -1.83 -29.17 8.66
CA ILE A 156 -3.25 -28.87 8.84
C ILE A 156 -3.78 -29.69 10.02
N THR A 157 -4.76 -29.13 10.73
CA THR A 157 -5.37 -29.77 11.91
C THR A 157 -6.02 -31.12 11.55
N GLU A 158 -6.52 -31.27 10.32
CA GLU A 158 -7.10 -32.51 9.81
C GLU A 158 -6.10 -33.70 9.73
N VAL A 159 -4.79 -33.44 9.84
CA VAL A 159 -3.72 -34.47 9.85
C VAL A 159 -2.80 -34.30 11.07
N SER A 160 -3.41 -33.96 12.21
CA SER A 160 -2.75 -33.89 13.51
C SER A 160 -1.55 -32.93 13.54
N CYS A 161 -1.87 -31.64 13.43
CA CYS A 161 -0.94 -30.52 13.52
C CYS A 161 0.09 -30.46 12.37
N TRP A 162 1.37 -30.68 12.65
CA TRP A 162 2.44 -30.49 11.66
C TRP A 162 2.60 -31.71 10.75
N ALA A 163 2.64 -31.52 9.44
CA ALA A 163 2.83 -32.59 8.45
C ALA A 163 4.26 -32.65 7.93
N THR A 164 4.92 -31.49 7.80
CA THR A 164 6.28 -31.38 7.25
C THR A 164 7.15 -30.47 8.10
N ILE A 165 8.46 -30.68 8.00
CA ILE A 165 9.48 -29.92 8.73
C ILE A 165 10.68 -29.61 7.82
N HIS A 166 11.17 -28.37 7.89
CA HIS A 166 12.35 -27.93 7.16
C HIS A 166 13.32 -27.19 8.08
N GLU A 167 14.56 -27.67 8.20
CA GLU A 167 15.65 -26.94 8.87
C GLU A 167 16.24 -25.88 7.92
N ILE A 168 16.28 -24.62 8.34
CA ILE A 168 16.72 -23.49 7.52
C ILE A 168 18.24 -23.28 7.64
N LYS A 169 18.98 -23.82 6.66
CA LYS A 169 20.45 -23.71 6.59
C LYS A 169 20.96 -22.58 5.69
N GLY A 170 20.12 -22.05 4.79
CA GLY A 170 20.46 -20.97 3.87
C GLY A 170 19.28 -20.03 3.65
N ASP A 171 19.23 -19.41 2.46
CA ASP A 171 18.25 -18.36 2.14
C ASP A 171 16.98 -18.88 1.47
N LYS A 172 16.98 -20.15 1.06
CA LYS A 172 15.81 -20.80 0.47
C LYS A 172 14.96 -21.43 1.57
N VAL A 173 13.65 -21.17 1.53
CA VAL A 173 12.67 -21.76 2.45
C VAL A 173 11.70 -22.64 1.70
N PHE A 174 11.60 -23.90 2.13
CA PHE A 174 10.67 -24.90 1.63
C PHE A 174 9.72 -25.37 2.74
N LEU A 175 8.67 -26.12 2.38
CA LEU A 175 7.81 -26.83 3.33
C LEU A 175 8.56 -27.97 4.03
N GLY A 176 9.63 -28.48 3.42
CA GLY A 176 10.49 -29.52 3.98
C GLY A 176 10.04 -30.94 3.64
N TYR A 177 10.51 -31.89 4.45
CA TYR A 177 10.20 -33.31 4.29
C TYR A 177 9.03 -33.71 5.18
N PRO A 178 8.24 -34.73 4.77
CA PRO A 178 7.15 -35.25 5.59
C PRO A 178 7.68 -35.83 6.90
N LEU A 179 6.97 -35.58 7.99
CA LEU A 179 7.18 -36.30 9.25
C LEU A 179 6.78 -37.78 9.09
N GLU A 180 7.14 -38.63 10.06
CA GLU A 180 6.82 -40.05 9.99
C GLU A 180 5.31 -40.26 9.83
N GLU A 181 4.96 -41.35 9.15
CA GLU A 181 3.59 -41.69 8.78
C GLU A 181 2.85 -40.59 8.01
N THR A 182 3.56 -39.71 7.30
CA THR A 182 2.96 -38.65 6.47
C THR A 182 3.39 -38.79 5.02
N PHE A 183 2.44 -38.61 4.11
CA PHE A 183 2.66 -38.69 2.67
C PHE A 183 2.20 -37.40 2.00
N LEU A 184 2.87 -36.97 0.94
CA LEU A 184 2.53 -35.77 0.20
C LEU A 184 2.22 -36.13 -1.25
N LYS A 185 1.15 -35.56 -1.81
CA LYS A 185 0.84 -35.59 -3.24
C LYS A 185 0.52 -34.18 -3.71
N ILE A 186 0.86 -33.89 -4.96
CA ILE A 186 0.56 -32.60 -5.56
C ILE A 186 -0.27 -32.86 -6.80
N TYR A 187 -1.43 -32.22 -6.87
CA TYR A 187 -2.38 -32.38 -7.97
C TYR A 187 -2.40 -31.13 -8.84
N ASP A 188 -2.11 -31.28 -10.13
CA ASP A 188 -2.54 -30.32 -11.14
C ASP A 188 -3.83 -30.84 -11.79
N LYS A 189 -4.93 -30.14 -11.52
CA LYS A 189 -6.30 -30.57 -11.83
C LYS A 189 -6.62 -31.92 -11.16
N GLU A 190 -6.59 -33.01 -11.92
CA GLU A 190 -6.89 -34.37 -11.47
C GLU A 190 -5.68 -35.31 -11.55
N LYS A 191 -4.52 -34.82 -12.00
CA LYS A 191 -3.31 -35.62 -12.17
C LYS A 191 -2.31 -35.32 -11.08
N VAL A 192 -1.72 -36.37 -10.52
CA VAL A 192 -0.56 -36.25 -9.62
C VAL A 192 0.65 -35.86 -10.45
N ILE A 193 1.37 -34.82 -10.02
CA ILE A 193 2.58 -34.32 -10.67
C ILE A 193 3.79 -34.49 -9.77
N GLU A 194 4.95 -34.79 -10.37
CA GLU A 194 6.23 -34.92 -9.65
C GLU A 194 7.03 -33.61 -9.59
N GLU A 195 6.82 -32.71 -10.56
CA GLU A 195 7.40 -31.36 -10.59
C GLU A 195 6.38 -30.37 -11.14
N GLY A 196 6.47 -29.12 -10.70
CA GLY A 196 5.60 -28.02 -11.12
C GLY A 196 4.61 -27.58 -10.05
N ILE A 197 3.62 -26.80 -10.50
CA ILE A 197 2.65 -26.10 -9.64
C ILE A 197 1.36 -26.89 -9.52
N GLY A 198 0.88 -27.12 -8.29
CA GLY A 198 -0.39 -27.81 -8.04
C GLY A 198 -0.88 -27.65 -6.60
N GLU A 199 -2.03 -28.25 -6.30
CA GLU A 199 -2.64 -28.29 -4.96
C GLU A 199 -2.00 -29.41 -4.13
N LEU A 200 -1.60 -29.09 -2.90
CA LEU A 200 -1.02 -30.04 -1.98
C LEU A 200 -2.11 -30.88 -1.29
N TYR A 201 -1.86 -32.19 -1.22
CA TYR A 201 -2.65 -33.16 -0.49
C TYR A 201 -1.75 -33.86 0.52
N ILE A 202 -2.26 -34.02 1.74
CA ILE A 202 -1.54 -34.70 2.82
C ILE A 202 -2.26 -36.02 3.11
N GLY A 203 -1.51 -37.10 3.04
CA GLY A 203 -1.92 -38.44 3.44
C GLY A 203 -1.17 -38.89 4.68
N SER A 204 -1.64 -39.98 5.27
CA SER A 204 -1.10 -40.67 6.43
C SER A 204 -1.72 -42.07 6.48
N ASN A 205 -1.27 -42.96 7.35
CA ASN A 205 -2.01 -44.17 7.71
C ASN A 205 -2.58 -44.09 9.14
N THR A 206 -2.00 -43.23 9.97
CA THR A 206 -2.17 -43.25 11.43
C THR A 206 -2.49 -41.88 12.04
N ARG A 207 -2.29 -40.78 11.30
CA ARG A 207 -2.33 -39.40 11.83
C ARG A 207 -3.55 -38.58 11.40
N PHE A 208 -4.62 -39.22 10.93
CA PHE A 208 -5.83 -38.50 10.53
C PHE A 208 -6.77 -38.21 11.68
N CYS A 209 -7.31 -37.01 11.65
CA CYS A 209 -8.40 -36.60 12.51
C CYS A 209 -9.75 -36.74 11.79
N TYR A 210 -10.83 -36.99 12.53
CA TYR A 210 -12.18 -36.99 11.97
C TYR A 210 -12.70 -35.56 11.88
N VAL A 211 -13.30 -35.22 10.74
CA VAL A 211 -13.89 -33.90 10.50
C VAL A 211 -15.41 -33.99 10.61
N ASP A 212 -16.01 -33.18 11.49
CA ASP A 212 -17.44 -33.09 11.74
C ASP A 212 -18.10 -34.45 12.06
N LYS A 213 -18.90 -34.96 11.11
CA LYS A 213 -19.67 -36.22 11.20
C LYS A 213 -19.00 -37.37 10.45
N GLU A 214 -17.74 -37.21 10.03
CA GLU A 214 -17.00 -38.30 9.42
C GLU A 214 -16.87 -39.46 10.41
N ASN A 215 -17.22 -40.66 9.94
CA ASN A 215 -17.13 -41.91 10.69
C ASN A 215 -16.11 -42.89 10.08
N GLN A 216 -15.40 -42.46 9.02
CA GLN A 216 -14.39 -43.27 8.33
C GLN A 216 -13.08 -42.49 8.23
N LYS A 217 -11.95 -43.20 8.31
CA LYS A 217 -10.62 -42.61 8.13
C LYS A 217 -10.40 -42.32 6.65
N VAL A 218 -10.27 -41.04 6.30
CA VAL A 218 -10.00 -40.59 4.92
C VAL A 218 -8.49 -40.54 4.69
N ALA A 219 -7.99 -41.28 3.71
CA ALA A 219 -6.56 -41.49 3.45
C ALA A 219 -5.81 -40.29 2.83
N TRP A 220 -6.51 -39.26 2.34
CA TRP A 220 -5.88 -38.07 1.75
C TRP A 220 -6.73 -36.84 2.04
N ARG A 221 -6.09 -35.77 2.51
CA ARG A 221 -6.74 -34.49 2.81
C ARG A 221 -6.28 -33.42 1.82
N PRO A 222 -7.18 -32.80 1.05
CA PRO A 222 -6.85 -31.58 0.31
C PRO A 222 -6.54 -30.47 1.31
N THR A 223 -5.38 -29.83 1.18
CA THR A 223 -5.01 -28.73 2.07
C THR A 223 -5.65 -27.42 1.64
N GLY A 224 -6.04 -27.32 0.35
CA GLY A 224 -6.43 -26.05 -0.27
C GLY A 224 -5.25 -25.10 -0.46
N ASP A 225 -4.01 -25.56 -0.30
CA ASP A 225 -2.79 -24.79 -0.52
C ASP A 225 -2.14 -25.16 -1.86
N LEU A 226 -1.72 -24.14 -2.60
CA LEU A 226 -0.93 -24.26 -3.81
C LEU A 226 0.55 -24.24 -3.48
N VAL A 227 1.28 -25.12 -4.15
CA VAL A 227 2.72 -25.29 -3.98
C VAL A 227 3.40 -25.41 -5.34
N ASN A 228 4.70 -25.14 -5.38
CA ASN A 228 5.58 -25.47 -6.51
C ASN A 228 6.57 -26.54 -6.04
N LYS A 229 6.50 -27.75 -6.62
CA LYS A 229 7.49 -28.79 -6.37
C LYS A 229 8.59 -28.69 -7.39
N THR A 230 9.80 -28.55 -6.87
CA THR A 230 11.04 -28.48 -7.64
C THR A 230 11.97 -29.59 -7.15
N VAL A 231 13.05 -29.83 -7.89
CA VAL A 231 14.14 -30.74 -7.47
C VAL A 231 14.71 -30.40 -6.08
N ASP A 232 14.72 -29.10 -5.72
CA ASP A 232 15.23 -28.64 -4.42
C ASP A 232 14.24 -28.90 -3.26
N GLY A 233 12.95 -29.07 -3.57
CA GLY A 233 11.88 -29.20 -2.58
C GLY A 233 10.57 -28.49 -2.96
N ILE A 234 9.63 -28.50 -2.01
CA ILE A 234 8.27 -27.96 -2.19
C ILE A 234 8.20 -26.54 -1.62
N LYS A 235 7.89 -25.55 -2.47
CA LYS A 235 7.68 -24.16 -2.07
C LYS A 235 6.19 -23.85 -1.91
N TYR A 236 5.83 -23.18 -0.83
CA TYR A 236 4.48 -22.67 -0.63
C TYR A 236 4.20 -21.47 -1.53
N LEU A 237 3.07 -21.45 -2.23
CA LEU A 237 2.65 -20.34 -3.10
C LEU A 237 1.43 -19.57 -2.55
N GLY A 238 0.64 -20.17 -1.65
CA GLY A 238 -0.57 -19.57 -1.11
C GLY A 238 -1.75 -20.53 -1.05
N ARG A 239 -2.95 -20.03 -0.75
CA ARG A 239 -4.20 -20.82 -0.80
C ARG A 239 -4.77 -20.81 -2.22
N LYS A 240 -5.32 -21.94 -2.66
CA LYS A 240 -6.15 -22.05 -3.89
C LYS A 240 -7.31 -21.05 -3.87
N ASN A 241 -7.89 -20.79 -2.69
CA ASN A 241 -8.98 -19.83 -2.49
C ASN A 241 -8.53 -18.36 -2.40
N SER A 242 -7.21 -18.09 -2.35
CA SER A 242 -6.69 -16.72 -2.49
C SER A 242 -6.65 -16.26 -3.95
N TRP A 243 -7.00 -17.12 -4.91
CA TRP A 243 -7.22 -16.73 -6.28
C TRP A 243 -8.66 -16.28 -6.47
N VAL A 244 -8.83 -15.02 -6.85
CA VAL A 244 -10.13 -14.43 -7.10
C VAL A 244 -10.20 -13.94 -8.54
N LYS A 245 -11.39 -13.97 -9.12
CA LYS A 245 -11.62 -13.44 -10.46
C LYS A 245 -12.18 -12.03 -10.33
N ARG A 246 -11.40 -11.03 -10.75
CA ARG A 246 -11.80 -9.61 -10.73
C ARG A 246 -11.64 -9.03 -12.13
N PHE A 247 -12.68 -8.39 -12.65
CA PHE A 247 -12.72 -7.86 -14.03
C PHE A 247 -12.33 -8.87 -15.13
N GLY A 248 -12.69 -10.15 -14.94
CA GLY A 248 -12.32 -11.23 -15.88
C GLY A 248 -10.89 -11.77 -15.70
N ASN A 249 -10.06 -11.11 -14.88
CA ASN A 249 -8.67 -11.51 -14.61
C ASN A 249 -8.57 -12.34 -13.31
N ARG A 250 -7.67 -13.33 -13.28
CA ARG A 250 -7.34 -14.09 -12.06
C ARG A 250 -6.24 -13.36 -11.31
N ILE A 251 -6.54 -12.91 -10.10
CA ILE A 251 -5.57 -12.25 -9.21
C ILE A 251 -5.37 -13.08 -7.94
N CYS A 252 -4.14 -13.13 -7.42
CA CYS A 252 -3.82 -13.83 -6.18
C CYS A 252 -3.62 -12.84 -5.04
N LEU A 253 -4.49 -12.89 -4.02
CA LEU A 253 -4.44 -11.97 -2.88
C LEU A 253 -3.08 -12.00 -2.15
N ASN A 254 -2.42 -13.17 -2.10
CA ASN A 254 -1.10 -13.30 -1.48
C ASN A 254 0.01 -12.67 -2.32
N GLN A 255 -0.08 -12.70 -3.65
CA GLN A 255 0.90 -12.01 -4.50
C GLN A 255 0.80 -10.50 -4.33
N ILE A 256 -0.42 -9.98 -4.19
CA ILE A 256 -0.64 -8.57 -3.86
C ILE A 256 0.01 -8.24 -2.51
N LYS A 257 -0.22 -9.04 -1.47
CA LYS A 257 0.45 -8.86 -0.16
C LYS A 257 1.97 -8.85 -0.27
N ASN A 258 2.55 -9.78 -1.03
CA ASN A 258 4.01 -9.87 -1.19
C ASN A 258 4.57 -8.63 -1.89
N LYS A 259 3.96 -8.18 -3.00
CA LYS A 259 4.31 -6.95 -3.71
C LYS A 259 4.28 -5.72 -2.78
N ILE A 260 3.25 -5.62 -1.93
CA ILE A 260 3.12 -4.55 -0.94
C ILE A 260 4.25 -4.62 0.08
N TYR A 261 4.51 -5.80 0.64
CA TYR A 261 5.55 -5.99 1.64
C TYR A 261 6.94 -5.69 1.08
N GLU A 262 7.25 -6.12 -0.14
CA GLU A 262 8.54 -5.88 -0.79
C GLU A 262 8.85 -4.39 -0.95
N ASN A 263 7.84 -3.57 -1.27
CA ASN A 263 8.01 -2.15 -1.60
C ASN A 263 7.81 -1.20 -0.42
N ILE A 264 6.92 -1.54 0.52
CA ILE A 264 6.53 -0.65 1.63
C ILE A 264 7.09 -1.15 2.97
N LYS A 265 7.49 -2.42 3.07
CA LYS A 265 7.99 -3.06 4.30
C LYS A 265 7.01 -3.00 5.48
N LEU A 266 5.71 -2.89 5.19
CA LEU A 266 4.63 -2.89 6.17
C LEU A 266 3.80 -4.17 6.06
N SER A 267 3.36 -4.68 7.22
CA SER A 267 2.43 -5.80 7.27
C SER A 267 1.07 -5.38 6.72
N SER A 268 0.47 -6.22 5.88
CA SER A 268 -0.81 -5.93 5.23
C SER A 268 -1.70 -7.18 5.18
N GLU A 269 -3.01 -6.95 5.12
CA GLU A 269 -4.00 -7.99 4.82
C GLU A 269 -4.88 -7.56 3.65
N VAL A 270 -5.02 -8.46 2.67
CA VAL A 270 -5.85 -8.25 1.49
C VAL A 270 -7.04 -9.21 1.56
N ILE A 271 -8.24 -8.67 1.39
CA ILE A 271 -9.50 -9.41 1.49
C ILE A 271 -10.30 -9.20 0.21
N TRP A 272 -10.75 -10.29 -0.39
CA TRP A 272 -11.80 -10.23 -1.41
C TRP A 272 -13.16 -10.34 -0.74
N PHE A 273 -13.95 -9.28 -0.84
CA PHE A 273 -15.29 -9.22 -0.26
C PHE A 273 -16.34 -9.58 -1.32
N GLU A 274 -16.59 -10.89 -1.44
CA GLU A 274 -17.42 -11.52 -2.47
C GLU A 274 -18.79 -10.85 -2.65
N THR A 275 -19.49 -10.54 -1.54
CA THR A 275 -20.87 -10.03 -1.58
C THR A 275 -21.01 -8.69 -2.31
N VAL A 276 -19.96 -7.89 -2.32
CA VAL A 276 -19.91 -6.59 -3.02
C VAL A 276 -18.89 -6.58 -4.16
N SER A 277 -18.24 -7.71 -4.42
CA SER A 277 -17.19 -7.86 -5.42
C SER A 277 -16.09 -6.79 -5.31
N LYS A 278 -15.68 -6.46 -4.08
CA LYS A 278 -14.63 -5.46 -3.80
C LYS A 278 -13.38 -6.09 -3.20
N LEU A 279 -12.23 -5.53 -3.55
CA LEU A 279 -10.92 -5.84 -2.99
C LEU A 279 -10.59 -4.83 -1.88
N LEU A 280 -10.40 -5.31 -0.65
CA LEU A 280 -10.09 -4.51 0.52
C LEU A 280 -8.63 -4.72 0.93
N LEU A 281 -7.95 -3.63 1.30
CA LEU A 281 -6.57 -3.64 1.81
C LEU A 281 -6.50 -2.93 3.17
N PHE A 282 -5.89 -3.60 4.14
CA PHE A 282 -5.59 -3.03 5.46
C PHE A 282 -4.08 -3.09 5.72
N ILE A 283 -3.49 -1.98 6.15
CA ILE A 283 -2.06 -1.89 6.46
C ILE A 283 -1.85 -1.58 7.94
N LEU A 284 -0.95 -2.34 8.57
CA LEU A 284 -0.62 -2.19 9.98
C LEU A 284 0.42 -1.08 10.19
N ILE A 285 0.03 -0.03 10.91
CA ILE A 285 0.93 1.01 11.40
C ILE A 285 0.60 1.25 12.89
N PRO A 286 1.43 0.74 13.83
CA PRO A 286 1.09 0.70 15.26
C PRO A 286 0.85 2.07 15.90
N SER A 287 1.56 3.10 15.43
CA SER A 287 1.45 4.46 15.92
C SER A 287 1.49 5.43 14.75
N ILE A 288 0.38 6.13 14.54
CA ILE A 288 0.29 7.24 13.61
C ILE A 288 -0.49 8.37 14.28
N TYR A 289 0.08 9.56 14.29
CA TYR A 289 -0.65 10.74 14.73
C TYR A 289 -1.82 10.96 13.77
N GLN A 290 -3.01 11.31 14.28
CA GLN A 290 -4.19 11.50 13.42
C GLN A 290 -3.93 12.54 12.33
N GLU A 291 -3.13 13.57 12.64
CA GLU A 291 -2.72 14.63 11.73
C GLU A 291 -1.89 14.11 10.53
N ASP A 292 -1.08 13.07 10.74
CA ASP A 292 -0.25 12.46 9.69
C ASP A 292 -0.96 11.34 8.93
N ARG A 293 -2.10 10.83 9.42
CA ARG A 293 -2.77 9.64 8.88
C ARG A 293 -3.06 9.78 7.38
N MET A 294 -3.60 10.92 6.96
CA MET A 294 -3.91 11.16 5.55
C MET A 294 -2.65 11.25 4.69
N ARG A 295 -1.63 11.98 5.13
CA ARG A 295 -0.36 12.11 4.41
C ARG A 295 0.32 10.75 4.19
N VAL A 296 0.26 9.87 5.20
CA VAL A 296 0.82 8.52 5.11
C VAL A 296 -0.01 7.63 4.19
N LEU A 297 -1.35 7.70 4.25
CA LEU A 297 -2.23 7.02 3.30
C LEU A 297 -1.92 7.42 1.86
N ASP A 298 -1.75 8.71 1.58
CA ASP A 298 -1.44 9.22 0.24
C ASP A 298 -0.07 8.72 -0.25
N LYS A 299 0.96 8.77 0.61
CA LYS A 299 2.30 8.25 0.27
C LYS A 299 2.28 6.75 -0.03
N ILE A 300 1.52 5.97 0.74
CA ILE A 300 1.33 4.55 0.49
C ILE A 300 0.58 4.33 -0.82
N ARG A 301 -0.53 5.06 -1.04
CA ARG A 301 -1.35 4.97 -2.26
C ARG A 301 -0.50 5.22 -3.51
N LEU A 302 0.35 6.25 -3.50
CA LEU A 302 1.28 6.55 -4.59
C LEU A 302 2.29 5.42 -4.83
N THR A 303 2.80 4.80 -3.76
CA THR A 303 3.69 3.63 -3.88
C THR A 303 2.94 2.44 -4.48
N LEU A 304 1.72 2.15 -4.02
CA LEU A 304 0.90 1.04 -4.53
C LEU A 304 0.54 1.21 -6.01
N LEU A 305 0.25 2.43 -6.46
CA LEU A 305 -0.01 2.74 -7.88
C LEU A 305 1.18 2.44 -8.80
N ARG A 306 2.41 2.40 -8.26
CA ARG A 306 3.62 2.05 -9.02
C ARG A 306 3.84 0.55 -9.14
N VAL A 307 3.29 -0.24 -8.22
CA VAL A 307 3.63 -1.66 -8.01
C VAL A 307 2.49 -2.60 -8.41
N LEU A 308 1.24 -2.19 -8.19
CA LEU A 308 0.06 -2.98 -8.47
C LEU A 308 -0.52 -2.66 -9.85
N SER A 309 -0.97 -3.69 -10.56
CA SER A 309 -1.78 -3.52 -11.78
C SER A 309 -3.16 -2.95 -11.45
N LYS A 310 -3.91 -2.53 -12.49
CA LYS A 310 -5.26 -1.96 -12.32
C LYS A 310 -6.21 -2.95 -11.65
N GLU A 311 -6.07 -4.23 -11.96
CA GLU A 311 -6.87 -5.34 -11.45
C GLU A 311 -6.50 -5.73 -10.01
N GLU A 312 -5.27 -5.44 -9.59
CA GLU A 312 -4.76 -5.72 -8.25
C GLU A 312 -4.98 -4.54 -7.28
N PHE A 313 -5.30 -3.35 -7.80
CA PHE A 313 -5.45 -2.16 -6.98
C PHE A 313 -6.72 -2.21 -6.11
N PRO A 314 -6.63 -2.04 -4.78
CA PRO A 314 -7.77 -2.24 -3.88
C PRO A 314 -8.88 -1.18 -4.09
N ASP A 315 -10.14 -1.61 -3.99
CA ASP A 315 -11.33 -0.75 -4.00
C ASP A 315 -11.47 0.04 -2.69
N PHE A 316 -10.99 -0.55 -1.59
CA PHE A 316 -10.93 0.09 -0.28
C PHE A 316 -9.55 -0.11 0.35
N PHE A 317 -9.01 0.94 0.93
CA PHE A 317 -7.68 0.92 1.52
C PHE A 317 -7.64 1.76 2.80
N ASP A 318 -7.19 1.18 3.92
CA ASP A 318 -7.06 1.90 5.19
C ASP A 318 -5.87 1.42 6.06
N ILE A 319 -5.47 2.26 7.02
CA ILE A 319 -4.47 1.99 8.05
C ILE A 319 -5.18 1.54 9.33
N ILE A 320 -4.64 0.49 9.96
CA ILE A 320 -5.07 0.02 11.27
C ILE A 320 -3.88 0.02 12.25
N SER A 321 -4.16 0.29 13.52
CA SER A 321 -3.14 0.26 14.58
C SER A 321 -2.81 -1.17 15.03
N THR A 322 -3.77 -2.09 14.93
CA THR A 322 -3.61 -3.51 15.24
C THR A 322 -4.50 -4.36 14.33
N PHE A 323 -4.02 -5.54 13.92
CA PHE A 323 -4.90 -6.52 13.26
C PHE A 323 -5.83 -7.15 14.31
N PRO A 324 -7.16 -7.17 14.07
CA PRO A 324 -8.05 -7.96 14.90
C PRO A 324 -7.66 -9.43 14.72
N VAL A 325 -7.65 -10.18 15.81
CA VAL A 325 -7.32 -11.60 15.81
C VAL A 325 -8.48 -12.40 16.35
N THR A 326 -8.72 -13.56 15.76
CA THR A 326 -9.62 -14.59 16.27
C THR A 326 -9.10 -15.12 17.62
N CYS A 327 -9.92 -15.87 18.34
CA CYS A 327 -9.48 -16.61 19.55
C CYS A 327 -8.26 -17.52 19.32
N ASN A 328 -7.98 -17.89 18.06
CA ASN A 328 -6.85 -18.72 17.66
C ASN A 328 -5.61 -17.91 17.21
N GLY A 329 -5.59 -16.58 17.41
CA GLY A 329 -4.46 -15.72 17.07
C GLY A 329 -4.30 -15.40 15.57
N LYS A 330 -5.16 -15.95 14.69
CA LYS A 330 -5.20 -15.61 13.25
C LYS A 330 -5.93 -14.30 13.02
N ILE A 331 -5.55 -13.55 11.99
CA ILE A 331 -6.24 -12.31 11.58
C ILE A 331 -7.74 -12.60 11.35
N ASP A 332 -8.59 -11.85 12.04
CA ASP A 332 -10.04 -11.94 11.91
C ASP A 332 -10.54 -11.08 10.75
N LYS A 333 -10.74 -11.75 9.60
CA LYS A 333 -11.22 -11.10 8.37
C LYS A 333 -12.64 -10.57 8.49
N ASN A 334 -13.49 -11.14 9.36
CA ASN A 334 -14.86 -10.67 9.53
C ASN A 334 -14.89 -9.31 10.23
N THR A 335 -14.07 -9.15 11.27
CA THR A 335 -13.91 -7.87 11.97
C THR A 335 -13.33 -6.80 11.05
N LEU A 336 -12.39 -7.15 10.17
CA LEU A 336 -11.91 -6.21 9.14
C LEU A 336 -13.01 -5.80 8.13
N ILE A 337 -13.88 -6.73 7.74
CA ILE A 337 -15.05 -6.43 6.89
C ILE A 337 -16.06 -5.53 7.63
N GLU A 338 -16.24 -5.70 8.94
CA GLU A 338 -17.09 -4.82 9.75
C GLU A 338 -16.52 -3.40 9.84
N ILE A 339 -15.20 -3.25 10.01
CA ILE A 339 -14.52 -1.94 9.96
C ILE A 339 -14.78 -1.27 8.60
N TYR A 340 -14.66 -2.01 7.50
CA TYR A 340 -15.02 -1.51 6.17
C TYR A 340 -16.48 -1.05 6.11
N LYS A 341 -17.43 -1.87 6.59
CA LYS A 341 -18.86 -1.53 6.59
C LYS A 341 -19.16 -0.27 7.40
N GLN A 342 -18.54 -0.11 8.57
CA GLN A 342 -18.69 1.08 9.43
C GLN A 342 -18.13 2.34 8.75
N ASN A 343 -16.99 2.22 8.09
CA ASN A 343 -16.43 3.31 7.29
C ASN A 343 -17.35 3.64 6.10
N GLU A 344 -17.93 2.63 5.43
CA GLU A 344 -18.86 2.83 4.31
C GLU A 344 -20.17 3.52 4.72
N THR A 345 -20.74 3.21 5.90
CA THR A 345 -21.90 3.95 6.46
C THR A 345 -21.56 5.35 6.93
N THR A 346 -20.31 5.61 7.31
CA THR A 346 -19.82 6.97 7.60
C THR A 346 -19.60 7.77 6.30
N LEU A 347 -19.24 7.08 5.21
CA LEU A 347 -19.02 7.62 3.86
C LEU A 347 -20.31 7.88 3.08
N THR A 348 -21.47 7.35 3.49
CA THR A 348 -22.77 7.65 2.83
C THR A 348 -23.23 9.11 2.90
N ASN A 349 -22.48 10.00 3.57
CA ASN A 349 -22.66 11.46 3.51
C ASN A 349 -21.64 12.20 2.62
N THR A 350 -20.85 11.53 1.78
CA THR A 350 -19.78 12.21 1.03
C THR A 350 -19.56 11.69 -0.39
N ARG A 351 -20.63 11.70 -1.21
CA ARG A 351 -20.55 11.48 -2.67
C ARG A 351 -19.53 12.38 -3.41
N ALA A 352 -19.10 13.49 -2.81
CA ALA A 352 -18.15 14.42 -3.43
C ALA A 352 -16.67 14.02 -3.21
N CYS A 353 -16.32 13.34 -2.10
CA CYS A 353 -14.94 12.90 -1.83
C CYS A 353 -14.53 11.69 -2.68
N ASP A 354 -15.47 10.80 -2.99
CA ASP A 354 -15.22 9.64 -3.85
C ASP A 354 -15.05 10.07 -5.32
N VAL A 355 -15.85 11.03 -5.78
CA VAL A 355 -15.69 11.68 -7.08
C VAL A 355 -14.33 12.40 -7.15
N PHE A 356 -13.96 13.15 -6.10
CA PHE A 356 -12.66 13.84 -6.03
C PHE A 356 -11.46 12.87 -6.01
N SER A 357 -11.60 11.72 -5.33
CA SER A 357 -10.54 10.72 -5.20
C SER A 357 -10.35 9.88 -6.47
N SER A 358 -11.46 9.54 -7.16
CA SER A 358 -11.42 8.92 -8.49
C SER A 358 -10.83 9.87 -9.52
N PHE A 359 -11.24 11.14 -9.47
CA PHE A 359 -10.75 12.21 -10.34
C PHE A 359 -9.25 12.46 -10.20
N LEU A 360 -8.74 12.57 -8.96
CA LEU A 360 -7.30 12.71 -8.72
C LEU A 360 -6.52 11.51 -9.22
N ALA A 361 -7.05 10.29 -9.05
CA ALA A 361 -6.40 9.08 -9.55
C ALA A 361 -6.31 9.08 -11.08
N ASP A 362 -7.37 9.46 -11.79
CA ASP A 362 -7.39 9.49 -13.25
C ASP A 362 -6.46 10.56 -13.83
N ILE A 363 -6.45 11.78 -13.26
CA ILE A 363 -5.57 12.86 -13.71
C ILE A 363 -4.10 12.56 -13.41
N LEU A 364 -3.79 12.12 -12.19
CA LEU A 364 -2.40 11.81 -11.79
C LEU A 364 -1.85 10.63 -12.59
N VAL A 365 -2.65 9.59 -12.87
CA VAL A 365 -2.18 8.43 -13.65
C VAL A 365 -1.89 8.81 -15.10
N ILE A 366 -2.71 9.67 -15.73
CA ILE A 366 -2.47 10.13 -17.10
C ILE A 366 -1.24 11.04 -17.17
N GLU A 367 -1.12 12.03 -16.28
CA GLU A 367 0.03 12.94 -16.26
C GLU A 367 1.34 12.22 -15.94
N ILE A 368 1.33 11.28 -14.99
CA ILE A 368 2.53 10.52 -14.61
C ILE A 368 2.96 9.57 -15.73
N LYS A 369 2.03 8.86 -16.38
CA LYS A 369 2.39 7.97 -17.50
C LYS A 369 2.91 8.74 -18.71
N GLN A 370 2.33 9.91 -19.01
CA GLN A 370 2.81 10.77 -20.10
C GLN A 370 4.17 11.40 -19.79
N LYS A 371 4.38 11.89 -18.57
CA LYS A 371 5.69 12.43 -18.14
C LYS A 371 6.76 11.34 -18.08
N ARG A 372 6.43 10.13 -17.62
CA ARG A 372 7.37 9.01 -17.48
C ARG A 372 7.82 8.44 -18.81
N ARG A 373 6.92 8.25 -19.79
CA ARG A 373 7.32 7.87 -21.16
C ARG A 373 8.30 8.89 -21.75
N ARG A 374 8.00 10.19 -21.59
CA ARG A 374 8.89 11.27 -22.04
C ARG A 374 10.23 11.27 -21.32
N ILE A 375 10.27 11.01 -20.02
CA ILE A 375 11.51 10.99 -19.23
C ILE A 375 12.33 9.75 -19.57
N GLU A 376 11.74 8.56 -19.71
CA GLU A 376 12.45 7.33 -20.07
C GLU A 376 13.05 7.42 -21.50
N GLU A 377 12.35 8.03 -22.47
CA GLU A 377 12.89 8.32 -23.81
C GLU A 377 14.03 9.36 -23.81
N ILE A 378 14.03 10.28 -22.84
CA ILE A 378 15.05 11.33 -22.69
C ILE A 378 16.27 10.80 -21.91
N GLU A 379 16.07 10.01 -20.86
CA GLU A 379 17.15 9.43 -20.02
C GLU A 379 17.98 8.38 -20.76
N GLU A 380 17.42 7.65 -21.73
CA GLU A 380 18.20 6.76 -22.62
C GLU A 380 19.13 7.52 -23.58
N ASN A 381 18.93 8.83 -23.77
CA ASN A 381 19.65 9.65 -24.75
C ASN A 381 20.53 10.77 -24.16
N ILE A 382 20.46 11.04 -22.85
CA ILE A 382 21.32 12.07 -22.22
C ILE A 382 22.58 11.40 -21.66
N SER A 383 23.61 11.34 -22.50
CA SER A 383 24.99 11.16 -22.06
C SER A 383 25.82 12.35 -22.55
N GLU A 384 25.63 13.54 -21.97
CA GLU A 384 26.47 14.71 -22.27
C GLU A 384 26.30 15.81 -21.21
N GLU A 385 27.36 16.61 -21.02
CA GLU A 385 27.42 17.73 -20.08
C GLU A 385 26.37 18.82 -20.42
N ILE A 386 25.73 19.39 -19.40
CA ILE A 386 24.75 20.47 -19.58
C ILE A 386 25.49 21.78 -19.88
N GLU A 387 25.42 22.25 -21.12
CA GLU A 387 25.97 23.55 -21.54
C GLU A 387 24.90 24.67 -21.55
N ILE A 388 25.27 25.87 -21.13
CA ILE A 388 24.41 27.06 -21.20
C ILE A 388 24.50 27.66 -22.60
N VAL A 389 23.43 27.52 -23.40
CA VAL A 389 23.38 28.05 -24.78
C VAL A 389 23.22 29.57 -24.82
N TRP A 390 22.37 30.15 -23.98
CA TRP A 390 22.20 31.60 -23.82
C TRP A 390 21.58 31.93 -22.47
N LYS A 391 21.67 33.21 -22.06
CA LYS A 391 21.05 33.74 -20.83
C LYS A 391 20.45 35.11 -21.08
N TYR A 392 19.33 35.40 -20.42
CA TYR A 392 18.67 36.70 -20.50
C TYR A 392 18.35 37.23 -19.10
N ASN A 393 18.52 38.54 -18.87
CA ASN A 393 18.22 39.17 -17.58
C ASN A 393 16.84 39.85 -17.63
N LEU A 394 15.87 39.30 -16.89
CA LEU A 394 14.52 39.86 -16.76
C LEU A 394 14.38 40.84 -15.59
N LEU A 395 15.47 41.28 -14.97
CA LEU A 395 15.53 42.29 -13.89
C LEU A 395 14.75 41.93 -12.60
N GLY A 396 14.35 40.67 -12.43
CA GLY A 396 13.63 40.18 -11.26
C GLY A 396 13.58 38.64 -11.22
N CYS A 397 13.09 38.09 -10.12
CA CYS A 397 12.94 36.64 -9.95
C CYS A 397 12.03 36.03 -11.02
N VAL A 398 12.39 34.84 -11.51
CA VAL A 398 11.61 34.09 -12.49
C VAL A 398 10.99 32.89 -11.79
N ASP A 399 9.83 33.12 -11.17
CA ASP A 399 9.06 32.04 -10.52
C ASP A 399 8.06 31.39 -11.49
N ALA A 400 7.76 32.08 -12.60
CA ALA A 400 6.92 31.55 -13.66
C ALA A 400 7.65 30.40 -14.38
N SER A 401 7.06 29.21 -14.40
CA SER A 401 7.58 28.12 -15.23
C SER A 401 7.53 28.52 -16.72
N PRO A 402 8.64 28.44 -17.46
CA PRO A 402 8.65 28.81 -18.88
C PRO A 402 7.65 28.00 -19.72
N LEU A 403 7.03 28.66 -20.69
CA LEU A 403 6.22 28.03 -21.73
C LEU A 403 7.09 27.81 -22.96
N LEU A 404 7.30 26.54 -23.34
CA LEU A 404 7.88 26.17 -24.62
C LEU A 404 6.75 25.89 -25.62
N PHE A 405 6.81 26.47 -26.81
CA PHE A 405 5.83 26.27 -27.88
C PHE A 405 6.46 26.38 -29.26
N GLU A 406 5.84 25.78 -30.26
CA GLU A 406 6.28 25.81 -31.66
C GLU A 406 5.32 26.67 -32.48
N GLU A 407 5.89 27.50 -33.35
CA GLU A 407 5.15 28.36 -34.28
C GLU A 407 5.91 28.44 -35.60
N ASN A 408 5.25 28.12 -36.72
CA ASN A 408 5.84 28.13 -38.06
C ASN A 408 7.18 27.35 -38.16
N GLY A 409 7.29 26.21 -37.46
CA GLY A 409 8.50 25.37 -37.45
C GLY A 409 9.64 25.89 -36.58
N ASN A 410 9.45 27.01 -35.87
CA ASN A 410 10.43 27.56 -34.94
C ASN A 410 9.99 27.31 -33.49
N LEU A 411 10.96 27.06 -32.63
CA LEU A 411 10.75 26.82 -31.21
C LEU A 411 10.90 28.13 -30.43
N PHE A 412 9.94 28.44 -29.57
CA PHE A 412 9.90 29.65 -28.77
C PHE A 412 9.72 29.35 -27.28
N VAL A 413 10.29 30.22 -26.45
CA VAL A 413 10.10 30.21 -24.99
C VAL A 413 9.49 31.52 -24.54
N ALA A 414 8.38 31.45 -23.80
CA ALA A 414 7.75 32.60 -23.18
C ALA A 414 7.82 32.51 -21.65
N VAL A 415 8.19 33.62 -21.01
CA VAL A 415 8.42 33.65 -19.56
C VAL A 415 8.21 35.07 -19.01
N GLY A 416 7.62 35.13 -17.81
CA GLY A 416 7.45 36.36 -17.04
C GLY A 416 8.34 36.38 -15.79
N SER A 417 8.58 37.57 -15.25
CA SER A 417 9.34 37.78 -14.01
C SER A 417 8.57 38.65 -13.00
N PHE A 418 9.04 38.63 -11.76
CA PHE A 418 8.52 39.45 -10.66
C PHE A 418 8.82 40.95 -10.79
N SER A 419 9.66 41.37 -11.73
CA SER A 419 9.84 42.80 -12.07
C SER A 419 8.81 43.30 -13.09
N GLY A 420 7.87 42.43 -13.49
CA GLY A 420 6.85 42.70 -14.48
C GLY A 420 7.32 42.54 -15.93
N TYR A 421 8.55 42.09 -16.18
CA TYR A 421 9.00 41.79 -17.54
C TYR A 421 8.35 40.51 -18.05
N PHE A 422 7.79 40.56 -19.25
CA PHE A 422 7.38 39.40 -20.02
C PHE A 422 8.15 39.36 -21.33
N GLY A 423 8.77 38.22 -21.61
CA GLY A 423 9.55 38.00 -22.83
C GLY A 423 9.09 36.76 -23.57
N VAL A 424 9.14 36.83 -24.90
CA VAL A 424 9.06 35.69 -25.81
C VAL A 424 10.33 35.68 -26.64
N PHE A 425 11.05 34.56 -26.61
CA PHE A 425 12.37 34.39 -27.22
C PHE A 425 12.35 33.22 -28.17
N ASN A 426 13.15 33.27 -29.24
CA ASN A 426 13.53 32.07 -29.95
C ASN A 426 14.31 31.15 -29.00
N ALA A 427 13.89 29.90 -28.86
CA ALA A 427 14.44 28.98 -27.86
C ALA A 427 15.89 28.60 -28.16
N LEU A 428 16.31 28.62 -29.44
CA LEU A 428 17.66 28.24 -29.86
C LEU A 428 18.62 29.44 -29.85
N SER A 429 18.23 30.58 -30.42
CA SER A 429 19.11 31.75 -30.51
C SER A 429 19.07 32.68 -29.29
N GLY A 430 18.00 32.62 -28.48
CA GLY A 430 17.77 33.56 -27.37
C GLY A 430 17.33 34.96 -27.82
N GLU A 431 17.09 35.17 -29.11
CA GLU A 431 16.65 36.46 -29.63
C GLU A 431 15.20 36.76 -29.18
N PRO A 432 14.94 37.94 -28.57
CA PRO A 432 13.60 38.32 -28.15
C PRO A 432 12.75 38.72 -29.35
N ILE A 433 11.62 38.03 -29.54
CA ILE A 433 10.61 38.39 -30.56
C ILE A 433 9.52 39.30 -29.99
N PHE A 434 9.32 39.27 -28.67
CA PHE A 434 8.45 40.18 -27.94
C PHE A 434 9.05 40.42 -26.56
N MET A 435 9.05 41.68 -26.11
CA MET A 435 9.46 42.02 -24.76
C MET A 435 8.73 43.26 -24.29
N LYS A 436 8.14 43.19 -23.10
CA LYS A 436 7.46 44.33 -22.50
C LYS A 436 7.48 44.24 -20.98
N GLN A 437 7.62 45.39 -20.33
CA GLN A 437 7.39 45.53 -18.89
C GLN A 437 5.92 45.87 -18.63
N PHE A 438 5.30 45.10 -17.76
CA PHE A 438 3.93 45.27 -17.29
C PHE A 438 3.93 45.96 -15.92
N PRO A 439 2.79 46.53 -15.48
CA PRO A 439 2.73 47.36 -14.28
C PRO A 439 3.11 46.63 -12.98
N ASP A 440 2.96 45.31 -12.94
CA ASP A 440 3.27 44.49 -11.77
C ASP A 440 3.85 43.12 -12.19
N SER A 441 4.22 42.34 -11.18
CA SER A 441 4.82 41.03 -11.22
C SER A 441 4.03 40.03 -12.07
N ILE A 442 4.77 39.15 -12.75
CA ILE A 442 4.21 38.04 -13.53
C ILE A 442 4.80 36.74 -12.98
N GLY A 443 4.00 36.02 -12.19
CA GLY A 443 4.42 34.81 -11.48
C GLY A 443 3.78 33.51 -11.99
N ASN A 444 2.97 33.56 -13.05
CA ASN A 444 2.29 32.37 -13.61
C ASN A 444 2.85 31.98 -14.97
N LYS A 445 2.73 30.69 -15.28
CA LYS A 445 3.07 30.15 -16.60
C LYS A 445 2.05 30.63 -17.63
N ALA A 446 2.54 31.21 -18.73
CA ALA A 446 1.72 31.55 -19.88
C ALA A 446 1.14 30.31 -20.58
N ILE A 447 0.10 30.51 -21.38
CA ILE A 447 -0.47 29.51 -22.31
C ILE A 447 -0.55 30.09 -23.71
N VAL A 448 -0.55 29.22 -24.72
CA VAL A 448 -0.70 29.61 -26.13
C VAL A 448 -1.93 28.90 -26.73
N CYS A 449 -2.68 29.61 -27.56
CA CYS A 449 -3.69 29.03 -28.45
C CYS A 449 -3.11 28.99 -29.88
N PRO A 450 -2.58 27.84 -30.35
CA PRO A 450 -1.92 27.78 -31.65
C PRO A 450 -2.83 28.15 -32.84
N SER A 451 -4.14 27.87 -32.75
CA SER A 451 -5.09 28.19 -33.82
C SER A 451 -5.38 29.68 -33.97
N LEU A 452 -5.19 30.48 -32.91
CA LEU A 452 -5.37 31.93 -32.92
C LEU A 452 -4.04 32.68 -32.95
N ASN A 453 -2.94 31.97 -32.75
CA ASN A 453 -1.61 32.52 -32.51
C ASN A 453 -1.56 33.56 -31.37
N PHE A 454 -2.37 33.30 -30.33
CA PHE A 454 -2.50 34.16 -29.16
C PHE A 454 -1.85 33.53 -27.94
N LEU A 455 -1.19 34.36 -27.14
CA LEU A 455 -0.55 33.98 -25.90
C LEU A 455 -1.21 34.71 -24.72
N TYR A 456 -1.41 34.00 -23.61
CA TYR A 456 -2.16 34.52 -22.46
C TYR A 456 -1.40 34.31 -21.14
N PHE A 457 -1.43 35.30 -20.27
CA PHE A 457 -0.90 35.21 -18.90
C PHE A 457 -1.59 36.22 -17.98
N GLY A 458 -1.61 35.91 -16.69
CA GLY A 458 -2.09 36.82 -15.65
C GLY A 458 -0.98 37.70 -15.09
N CYS A 459 -1.33 38.86 -14.56
CA CYS A 459 -0.42 39.75 -13.86
C CYS A 459 -0.98 40.12 -12.48
N PHE A 460 -0.08 40.47 -11.56
CA PHE A 460 -0.45 40.88 -10.20
C PHE A 460 -1.16 42.24 -10.17
N ASP A 461 -1.15 42.99 -11.27
CA ASP A 461 -1.91 44.23 -11.46
C ASP A 461 -3.43 44.00 -11.61
N GLY A 462 -3.87 42.73 -11.61
CA GLY A 462 -5.27 42.33 -11.74
C GLY A 462 -5.73 42.15 -13.18
N ASN A 463 -4.82 42.17 -14.16
CA ASN A 463 -5.16 42.00 -15.56
C ASN A 463 -4.71 40.64 -16.11
N LEU A 464 -5.56 40.07 -16.97
CA LEU A 464 -5.20 38.99 -17.88
C LEU A 464 -4.90 39.59 -19.25
N TYR A 465 -3.70 39.33 -19.75
CA TYR A 465 -3.22 39.86 -21.03
C TYR A 465 -3.30 38.82 -22.13
N CYS A 466 -3.74 39.25 -23.32
CA CYS A 466 -3.64 38.49 -24.56
C CYS A 466 -2.67 39.17 -25.52
N ILE A 467 -1.61 38.46 -25.89
CA ILE A 467 -0.61 38.90 -26.88
C ILE A 467 -0.90 38.21 -28.20
N ASN A 468 -1.02 38.99 -29.27
CA ASN A 468 -1.04 38.48 -30.63
C ASN A 468 0.40 38.28 -31.09
N LEU A 469 0.80 37.04 -31.36
CA LEU A 469 2.19 36.70 -31.72
C LEU A 469 2.55 37.18 -33.13
N ASP A 470 1.60 37.20 -34.07
CA ASP A 470 1.81 37.72 -35.44
C ASP A 470 2.07 39.23 -35.42
N LYS A 471 1.20 39.97 -34.72
CA LYS A 471 1.25 41.43 -34.66
C LYS A 471 2.23 41.95 -33.61
N LYS A 472 2.64 41.11 -32.66
CA LYS A 472 3.50 41.45 -31.51
C LYS A 472 2.94 42.58 -30.64
N ILE A 473 1.61 42.63 -30.51
CA ILE A 473 0.88 43.63 -29.70
C ILE A 473 0.00 42.94 -28.66
N ILE A 474 -0.43 43.70 -27.66
CA ILE A 474 -1.51 43.29 -26.77
C ILE A 474 -2.81 43.40 -27.59
N GLU A 475 -3.44 42.26 -27.90
CA GLU A 475 -4.69 42.23 -28.67
C GLU A 475 -5.86 42.69 -27.80
N TRP A 476 -5.90 42.23 -26.55
CA TRP A 476 -6.88 42.66 -25.56
C TRP A 476 -6.35 42.46 -24.13
N THR A 477 -6.98 43.17 -23.20
CA THR A 477 -6.73 43.08 -21.76
C THR A 477 -8.05 42.87 -21.05
N TYR A 478 -8.10 41.92 -20.12
CA TYR A 478 -9.26 41.68 -19.26
C TYR A 478 -8.94 42.06 -17.82
N HIS A 479 -9.75 42.93 -17.22
CA HIS A 479 -9.54 43.46 -15.88
C HIS A 479 -10.34 42.67 -14.82
N THR A 480 -9.69 42.39 -13.68
CA THR A 480 -10.32 41.86 -12.46
C THR A 480 -10.07 42.79 -11.28
N ASP A 481 -10.88 42.67 -10.23
CA ASP A 481 -10.83 43.59 -9.08
C ASP A 481 -9.61 43.33 -8.15
N ASN A 482 -8.75 42.36 -8.48
CA ASN A 482 -7.56 42.00 -7.69
C ASN A 482 -6.57 41.17 -8.52
N SER A 483 -5.37 40.94 -8.00
CA SER A 483 -4.27 40.23 -8.66
C SER A 483 -4.64 38.86 -9.25
N ILE A 484 -4.00 38.51 -10.36
CA ILE A 484 -4.13 37.18 -10.99
C ILE A 484 -2.80 36.43 -10.84
N LYS A 485 -2.77 35.44 -9.95
CA LYS A 485 -1.60 34.59 -9.72
C LYS A 485 -1.68 33.22 -10.37
N CYS A 486 -2.86 32.77 -10.76
CA CYS A 486 -3.02 31.44 -11.35
C CYS A 486 -2.70 31.44 -12.85
N LYS A 487 -2.31 30.27 -13.39
CA LYS A 487 -2.22 30.07 -14.85
C LYS A 487 -3.65 29.90 -15.39
N PRO A 488 -4.03 30.59 -16.47
CA PRO A 488 -5.29 30.33 -17.17
C PRO A 488 -5.31 28.94 -17.83
N SER A 489 -6.49 28.37 -17.97
CA SER A 489 -6.71 27.06 -18.60
C SER A 489 -7.77 27.17 -19.70
N PHE A 490 -7.59 26.42 -20.80
CA PHE A 490 -8.59 26.39 -21.88
C PHE A 490 -9.76 25.48 -21.52
N CYS A 491 -10.97 25.94 -21.83
CA CYS A 491 -12.17 25.11 -21.94
C CYS A 491 -12.09 24.16 -23.14
N GLU A 492 -12.98 23.15 -23.17
CA GLU A 492 -13.14 22.27 -24.32
C GLU A 492 -13.37 23.10 -25.60
N GLY A 493 -12.70 22.71 -26.70
CA GLY A 493 -12.71 23.47 -27.95
C GLY A 493 -11.78 24.71 -27.98
N LYS A 494 -11.17 25.11 -26.86
CA LYS A 494 -10.23 26.25 -26.74
C LYS A 494 -10.80 27.63 -27.10
N GLU A 495 -12.13 27.76 -27.18
CA GLU A 495 -12.81 29.03 -27.46
C GLU A 495 -12.98 29.91 -26.21
N ALA A 496 -12.74 29.33 -25.03
CA ALA A 496 -12.84 30.01 -23.74
C ALA A 496 -11.65 29.72 -22.83
N LEU A 497 -11.37 30.66 -21.94
CA LEU A 497 -10.34 30.64 -20.92
C LEU A 497 -10.98 30.73 -19.55
N VAL A 498 -10.56 29.84 -18.64
CA VAL A 498 -10.92 29.90 -17.22
C VAL A 498 -9.70 30.20 -16.35
N PHE A 499 -9.87 31.12 -15.40
CA PHE A 499 -8.85 31.49 -14.42
C PHE A 499 -9.49 32.08 -13.17
N GLY A 500 -8.81 31.94 -12.04
CA GLY A 500 -9.21 32.55 -10.78
C GLY A 500 -8.40 33.81 -10.45
N SER A 501 -8.99 34.66 -9.62
CA SER A 501 -8.34 35.87 -9.10
C SER A 501 -8.43 35.93 -7.57
N TYR A 502 -7.58 36.77 -6.97
CA TYR A 502 -7.67 37.17 -5.57
C TYR A 502 -8.99 37.88 -5.25
N ASP A 503 -9.72 38.34 -6.28
CA ASP A 503 -11.02 39.01 -6.18
C ASP A 503 -12.17 38.09 -5.73
N LYS A 504 -11.86 36.81 -5.51
CA LYS A 504 -12.77 35.74 -5.06
C LYS A 504 -13.72 35.22 -6.16
N ASN A 505 -13.39 35.46 -7.43
CA ASN A 505 -14.16 34.97 -8.55
C ASN A 505 -13.35 34.01 -9.42
N LEU A 506 -14.07 33.04 -9.98
CA LEU A 506 -13.65 32.25 -11.12
C LEU A 506 -14.23 32.91 -12.37
N HIS A 507 -13.37 33.26 -13.32
CA HIS A 507 -13.74 33.94 -14.56
C HIS A 507 -13.67 32.97 -15.72
N CYS A 508 -14.67 33.01 -16.59
CA CYS A 508 -14.64 32.37 -17.89
C CYS A 508 -14.88 33.42 -18.98
N ILE A 509 -13.92 33.56 -19.88
CA ILE A 509 -13.93 34.58 -20.93
C ILE A 509 -13.63 33.97 -22.30
N SER A 510 -14.02 34.65 -23.37
CA SER A 510 -13.66 34.25 -24.73
C SER A 510 -12.15 34.36 -24.95
N SER A 511 -11.54 33.30 -25.48
CA SER A 511 -10.11 33.30 -25.84
C SER A 511 -9.81 34.27 -27.00
N LYS A 512 -10.79 34.55 -27.86
CA LYS A 512 -10.63 35.43 -29.02
C LYS A 512 -10.81 36.91 -28.69
N SER A 513 -11.84 37.27 -27.94
CA SER A 513 -12.21 38.68 -27.71
C SER A 513 -11.97 39.19 -26.28
N GLY A 514 -11.68 38.32 -25.32
CA GLY A 514 -11.63 38.68 -23.89
C GLY A 514 -13.00 38.96 -23.27
N GLY A 515 -14.10 38.79 -24.01
CA GLY A 515 -15.46 39.02 -23.50
C GLY A 515 -15.88 38.00 -22.44
N VAL A 516 -16.63 38.44 -21.42
CA VAL A 516 -17.09 37.57 -20.33
C VAL A 516 -18.15 36.59 -20.83
N ILE A 517 -17.94 35.30 -20.57
CA ILE A 517 -18.93 34.24 -20.78
C ILE A 517 -19.72 34.03 -19.48
N TRP A 518 -19.00 33.83 -18.37
CA TRP A 518 -19.58 33.82 -17.03
C TRP A 518 -18.55 34.20 -15.97
N ARG A 519 -19.03 34.64 -14.80
CA ARG A 519 -18.22 34.94 -13.61
C ARG A 519 -18.93 34.32 -12.40
N THR A 520 -18.19 33.56 -11.62
CA THR A 520 -18.72 32.87 -10.45
C THR A 520 -17.99 33.32 -9.20
N ASN A 521 -18.72 33.95 -8.28
CA ASN A 521 -18.18 34.30 -6.98
C ASN A 521 -18.11 33.07 -6.08
N ILE A 522 -16.89 32.66 -5.75
CA ILE A 522 -16.65 31.49 -4.89
C ILE A 522 -16.34 31.88 -3.43
N ARG A 523 -16.48 33.17 -3.10
CA ARG A 523 -16.33 33.80 -1.77
C ARG A 523 -14.93 33.76 -1.15
N GLU A 524 -13.99 33.05 -1.75
CA GLU A 524 -12.61 32.90 -1.27
C GLU A 524 -11.62 33.14 -2.43
N SER A 525 -10.43 33.65 -2.13
CA SER A 525 -9.43 34.00 -3.16
C SER A 525 -8.88 32.73 -3.84
N ILE A 526 -8.81 32.76 -5.17
CA ILE A 526 -8.30 31.66 -6.00
C ILE A 526 -6.88 31.97 -6.44
N VAL A 527 -6.00 31.01 -6.23
CA VAL A 527 -4.56 31.18 -6.51
C VAL A 527 -4.01 29.97 -7.26
N ALA A 528 -4.64 28.80 -7.06
CA ALA A 528 -4.36 27.62 -7.85
C ALA A 528 -4.93 27.74 -9.26
N SER A 529 -4.25 27.11 -10.22
CA SER A 529 -4.69 27.08 -11.62
C SER A 529 -5.89 26.14 -11.75
N PRO A 530 -6.98 26.53 -12.44
CA PRO A 530 -8.14 25.67 -12.62
C PRO A 530 -7.78 24.41 -13.41
N ILE A 531 -8.34 23.27 -12.98
CA ILE A 531 -8.20 21.98 -13.65
C ILE A 531 -9.52 21.62 -14.30
N LEU A 532 -9.50 21.30 -15.59
CA LEU A 532 -10.69 20.88 -16.33
C LEU A 532 -10.73 19.36 -16.47
N HIS A 533 -11.94 18.83 -16.41
CA HIS A 533 -12.21 17.41 -16.63
C HIS A 533 -13.27 17.24 -17.69
N HIS A 534 -12.78 17.02 -18.90
CA HIS A 534 -13.57 17.06 -20.14
C HIS A 534 -14.71 16.02 -20.16
N SER A 535 -14.54 14.84 -19.56
CA SER A 535 -15.59 13.81 -19.59
C SER A 535 -16.80 14.15 -18.71
N SER A 536 -16.68 15.08 -17.76
CA SER A 536 -17.80 15.51 -16.90
C SER A 536 -18.18 16.99 -17.05
N ASN A 537 -17.50 17.74 -17.94
CA ASN A 537 -17.68 19.19 -18.12
C ASN A 537 -17.59 19.98 -16.80
N GLN A 538 -16.62 19.61 -15.96
CA GLN A 538 -16.38 20.26 -14.66
C GLN A 538 -15.00 20.89 -14.59
N ILE A 539 -14.97 22.03 -13.92
CA ILE A 539 -13.77 22.77 -13.55
C ILE A 539 -13.58 22.63 -12.05
N LEU A 540 -12.41 22.17 -11.62
CA LEU A 540 -12.01 22.16 -10.22
C LEU A 540 -11.08 23.33 -9.92
N VAL A 541 -11.37 24.01 -8.81
CA VAL A 541 -10.52 25.07 -8.26
C VAL A 541 -10.31 24.86 -6.78
N THR A 542 -9.16 25.34 -6.29
CA THR A 542 -8.87 25.39 -4.86
C THR A 542 -8.55 26.81 -4.43
N THR A 543 -8.88 27.11 -3.17
CA THR A 543 -8.81 28.46 -2.59
C THR A 543 -7.67 28.54 -1.58
N LEU A 544 -7.22 29.76 -1.25
CA LEU A 544 -6.21 29.97 -0.19
C LEU A 544 -6.62 29.43 1.18
N VAL A 545 -7.93 29.38 1.43
CA VAL A 545 -8.48 28.97 2.74
C VAL A 545 -8.68 27.45 2.80
N GLY A 546 -8.24 26.71 1.77
CA GLY A 546 -8.30 25.26 1.72
C GLY A 546 -9.63 24.70 1.23
N SER A 547 -10.47 25.48 0.54
CA SER A 547 -11.68 24.93 -0.08
C SER A 547 -11.36 24.35 -1.46
N CYS A 548 -12.00 23.24 -1.80
CA CYS A 548 -12.02 22.65 -3.14
C CYS A 548 -13.44 22.72 -3.70
N ILE A 549 -13.58 23.24 -4.91
CA ILE A 549 -14.86 23.62 -5.50
C ILE A 549 -14.94 23.04 -6.90
N SER A 550 -16.05 22.38 -7.21
CA SER A 550 -16.41 22.01 -8.58
C SER A 550 -17.40 23.01 -9.16
N VAL A 551 -17.10 23.46 -10.36
CA VAL A 551 -17.89 24.42 -11.13
C VAL A 551 -18.21 23.82 -12.50
N SER A 552 -19.44 23.96 -12.97
CA SER A 552 -19.85 23.59 -14.32
C SER A 552 -19.13 24.46 -15.35
N GLU A 553 -18.45 23.83 -16.32
CA GLU A 553 -17.73 24.54 -17.38
C GLU A 553 -18.65 25.41 -18.24
N LYS A 554 -19.84 24.88 -18.54
CA LYS A 554 -20.80 25.54 -19.44
C LYS A 554 -21.51 26.73 -18.78
N THR A 555 -21.82 26.64 -17.50
CA THR A 555 -22.72 27.60 -16.83
C THR A 555 -22.07 28.41 -15.72
N GLY A 556 -20.88 28.03 -15.25
CA GLY A 556 -20.27 28.62 -14.07
C GLY A 556 -20.97 28.25 -12.76
N ALA A 557 -21.97 27.36 -12.78
CA ALA A 557 -22.70 26.97 -11.56
C ALA A 557 -21.80 26.11 -10.64
N ILE A 558 -21.80 26.42 -9.34
CA ILE A 558 -21.09 25.61 -8.34
C ILE A 558 -21.85 24.30 -8.16
N ASN A 559 -21.21 23.18 -8.50
CA ASN A 559 -21.78 21.85 -8.32
C ASN A 559 -21.66 21.39 -6.87
N TRP A 560 -20.48 21.58 -6.28
CA TRP A 560 -20.19 21.28 -4.88
C TRP A 560 -18.99 22.08 -4.39
N CYS A 561 -18.91 22.27 -3.08
CA CYS A 561 -17.79 22.89 -2.38
C CYS A 561 -17.48 22.06 -1.14
N ILE A 562 -16.21 21.67 -0.98
CA ILE A 562 -15.70 20.95 0.18
C ILE A 562 -14.62 21.81 0.81
N LYS A 563 -14.79 22.15 2.09
CA LYS A 563 -13.72 22.78 2.86
C LYS A 563 -12.80 21.69 3.40
N LEU A 564 -11.55 21.66 2.94
CA LEU A 564 -10.57 20.72 3.45
C LEU A 564 -10.27 21.14 4.90
N LYS A 565 -10.39 20.19 5.84
CA LYS A 565 -9.95 20.39 7.23
C LYS A 565 -8.43 20.46 7.25
N ILE A 566 -7.88 21.62 6.94
CA ILE A 566 -6.48 21.93 7.15
C ILE A 566 -6.45 22.86 8.36
N GLN A 567 -6.06 22.32 9.52
CA GLN A 567 -5.54 23.17 10.60
C GLN A 567 -4.30 23.85 10.01
N TYR A 568 -4.33 25.19 9.96
CA TYR A 568 -3.19 25.99 9.53
C TYR A 568 -1.94 25.54 10.30
N LEU A 569 -0.91 25.11 9.57
CA LEU A 569 0.46 25.11 10.07
C LEU A 569 0.81 26.57 10.35
N GLU A 570 0.72 26.99 11.61
CA GLU A 570 1.43 28.16 12.10
C GLU A 570 2.92 27.91 11.88
N HIS A 571 3.48 28.45 10.80
CA HIS A 571 4.93 28.52 10.65
C HIS A 571 5.49 29.49 11.69
N ARG A 572 5.87 28.96 12.87
CA ARG A 572 6.74 29.68 13.80
C ARG A 572 8.14 29.77 13.17
N VAL A 573 8.55 30.98 12.84
CA VAL A 573 9.92 31.30 12.42
C VAL A 573 10.81 31.19 13.66
N TYR A 574 11.73 30.22 13.66
CA TYR A 574 12.84 30.19 14.62
C TYR A 574 14.05 30.89 14.00
N LEU A 575 14.50 31.96 14.66
CA LEU A 575 15.70 32.70 14.29
C LEU A 575 16.89 32.08 15.05
N MET A 576 17.67 31.23 14.38
CA MET A 576 18.94 30.73 14.93
C MET A 576 20.06 31.72 14.57
N LYS A 577 20.59 32.40 15.60
CA LYS A 577 21.84 33.15 15.51
C LYS A 577 22.99 32.17 15.74
N MET A 578 23.86 32.00 14.76
CA MET A 578 25.10 31.24 14.93
C MET A 578 26.14 32.14 15.62
N ASN A 579 26.70 31.63 16.72
CA ASN A 579 28.00 32.02 17.27
C ASN A 579 28.86 30.77 17.33
#